data_AF-A0A318SBZ9-F1
#
_entry.id   AF-A0A318SBZ9-F1
#
_cell.length_a   1.000
_cell.length_b   1.000
_cell.length_c   1.000
_cell.angle_alpha   90.00
_cell.angle_beta   90.00
_cell.angle_gamma   90.00
#
_symmetry.space_group_name_H-M   'P 1'
#
loop_
_entity.id
_entity.type
_entity.pdbx_description
1 polymer ?
#
loop_
_entity_poly.entity_id
_entity_poly.type
_entity_poly.pdbx_seq_one_letter_code
_entity_poly.pdbx_strand_id
1 'polypeptide(L)'
;MSAEIAHVVALVHAGKLREAARLLEQLPMSARVLVLRARVTKAPADALAARDLARLEGDAPALVAAAALLGELHLSAAEPRLALHALAEGLKVAEVTGEAADAYLLAVLALAQARVGSPSKAALTAEKALIRAALGSPARVLALRALGRHEEARRDAAEGGVGAEFFVAEA
;
A
#
# COMPACT_ATOMS: atom_id res chain seq x y z
N MET A 1 -7.91 -13.30 -10.91
CA MET A 1 -8.58 -12.16 -10.25
C MET A 1 -9.90 -11.93 -10.97
N SER A 2 -11.03 -11.84 -10.25
CA SER A 2 -12.32 -11.57 -10.91
C SER A 2 -12.35 -10.14 -11.48
N ALA A 3 -13.10 -9.93 -12.56
CA ALA A 3 -13.23 -8.61 -13.19
C ALA A 3 -13.77 -7.54 -12.22
N GLU A 4 -14.63 -7.95 -11.29
CA GLU A 4 -15.23 -7.06 -10.29
C GLU A 4 -14.19 -6.55 -9.28
N ILE A 5 -13.30 -7.41 -8.77
CA ILE A 5 -12.22 -7.00 -7.87
C ILE A 5 -11.28 -6.02 -8.59
N ALA A 6 -10.95 -6.28 -9.86
CA ALA A 6 -10.12 -5.38 -10.65
C ALA A 6 -10.78 -3.99 -10.82
N HIS A 7 -12.09 -3.96 -11.04
CA HIS A 7 -12.85 -2.72 -11.11
C HIS A 7 -12.83 -1.95 -9.79
N VAL A 8 -13.04 -2.64 -8.66
CA VAL A 8 -12.95 -2.02 -7.33
C VAL A 8 -11.55 -1.46 -7.08
N VAL A 9 -10.49 -2.18 -7.43
CA VAL A 9 -9.10 -1.70 -7.31
C VAL A 9 -8.92 -0.40 -8.10
N ALA A 10 -9.43 -0.32 -9.32
CA ALA A 10 -9.35 0.90 -10.12
C ALA A 10 -10.10 2.07 -9.48
N LEU A 11 -11.28 1.84 -8.90
CA LEU A 11 -12.03 2.87 -8.15
C LEU A 11 -11.27 3.34 -6.92
N VAL A 12 -10.66 2.41 -6.18
CA VAL A 12 -9.84 2.72 -4.99
C VAL A 12 -8.61 3.54 -5.38
N HIS A 13 -7.88 3.14 -6.44
CA HIS A 13 -6.76 3.92 -6.98
C HIS A 13 -7.18 5.34 -7.37
N ALA A 14 -8.34 5.47 -8.01
CA ALA A 14 -8.89 6.75 -8.42
C ALA A 14 -9.48 7.60 -7.28
N GLY A 15 -9.41 7.15 -6.02
CA GLY A 15 -9.98 7.85 -4.87
C GLY A 15 -11.51 7.84 -4.81
N LYS A 16 -12.18 7.04 -5.65
CA LYS A 16 -13.66 6.90 -5.69
C LYS A 16 -14.16 5.96 -4.59
N LEU A 17 -13.80 6.27 -3.34
CA LEU A 17 -13.96 5.37 -2.20
C LEU A 17 -15.42 5.02 -1.90
N ARG A 18 -16.37 5.96 -2.09
CA ARG A 18 -17.81 5.69 -1.89
C ARG A 18 -18.38 4.72 -2.92
N GLU A 19 -17.88 4.74 -4.14
CA GLU A 19 -18.31 3.81 -5.19
C GLU A 19 -17.69 2.44 -4.95
N ALA A 20 -16.40 2.40 -4.62
CA ALA A 20 -15.70 1.18 -4.21
C ALA A 20 -16.40 0.50 -3.01
N ALA A 21 -16.78 1.26 -1.97
CA ALA A 21 -17.49 0.73 -0.80
C ALA A 21 -18.78 -0.01 -1.18
N ARG A 22 -19.63 0.61 -2.00
CA ARG A 22 -20.90 0.02 -2.45
C ARG A 22 -20.71 -1.29 -3.21
N LEU A 23 -19.69 -1.37 -4.07
CA LEU A 23 -19.39 -2.61 -4.78
C LEU A 23 -18.83 -3.69 -3.84
N LEU A 24 -17.98 -3.31 -2.88
CA LEU A 24 -17.41 -4.24 -1.90
C LEU A 24 -18.47 -4.89 -1.01
N GLU A 25 -19.62 -4.25 -0.78
CA GLU A 25 -20.74 -4.83 -0.04
C GLU A 25 -21.38 -6.03 -0.75
N GLN A 26 -21.28 -6.07 -2.09
CA GLN A 26 -21.90 -7.10 -2.93
C GLN A 26 -20.98 -8.28 -3.21
N LEU A 27 -19.68 -8.14 -2.95
CA LEU A 27 -18.70 -9.19 -3.20
C LEU A 27 -18.60 -10.20 -2.05
N PRO A 28 -18.36 -11.48 -2.35
CA PRO A 28 -18.12 -12.48 -1.32
C PRO A 28 -16.88 -12.12 -0.50
N MET A 29 -16.96 -12.33 0.82
CA MET A 29 -15.84 -12.03 1.71
C MET A 29 -14.64 -12.93 1.38
N SER A 30 -13.47 -12.30 1.26
CA SER A 30 -12.15 -12.92 1.08
C SER A 30 -11.08 -11.97 1.60
N ALA A 31 -9.84 -12.44 1.78
CA ALA A 31 -8.74 -11.58 2.19
C ALA A 31 -8.59 -10.34 1.29
N ARG A 32 -8.69 -10.50 -0.04
CA ARG A 32 -8.57 -9.38 -1.00
C ARG A 32 -9.68 -8.35 -0.84
N VAL A 33 -10.92 -8.80 -0.66
CA VAL A 33 -12.07 -7.91 -0.41
C VAL A 33 -11.88 -7.18 0.91
N LEU A 34 -11.39 -7.87 1.95
CA LEU A 34 -11.18 -7.26 3.26
C LEU A 34 -10.03 -6.23 3.24
N VAL A 35 -8.96 -6.47 2.49
CA VAL A 35 -7.89 -5.46 2.24
C VAL A 35 -8.44 -4.22 1.55
N LEU A 36 -9.28 -4.39 0.52
CA LEU A 36 -9.89 -3.27 -0.19
C LEU A 36 -10.86 -2.49 0.71
N ARG A 37 -11.64 -3.18 1.54
CA ARG A 37 -12.48 -2.54 2.58
C ARG A 37 -11.62 -1.73 3.55
N ALA A 38 -10.55 -2.33 4.08
CA ALA A 38 -9.62 -1.66 4.98
C ALA A 38 -8.95 -0.43 4.33
N ARG A 39 -8.62 -0.49 3.03
CA ARG A 39 -8.10 0.66 2.29
C ARG A 39 -9.12 1.79 2.17
N VAL A 40 -10.39 1.45 1.98
CA VAL A 40 -11.49 2.42 1.89
C VAL A 40 -11.80 3.06 3.25
N THR A 41 -11.87 2.27 4.32
CA THR A 41 -12.18 2.75 5.67
C THR A 41 -10.98 3.39 6.35
N LYS A 42 -9.77 2.99 5.97
CA LYS A 42 -8.49 3.32 6.63
C LYS A 42 -8.51 3.00 8.13
N ALA A 43 -9.29 2.00 8.53
CA ALA A 43 -9.38 1.57 9.91
C ALA A 43 -8.27 0.55 10.22
N PRO A 44 -7.44 0.76 11.27
CA PRO A 44 -6.41 -0.21 11.66
C PRO A 44 -6.96 -1.60 11.98
N ALA A 45 -8.14 -1.68 12.61
CA ALA A 45 -8.80 -2.94 12.92
C ALA A 45 -9.14 -3.76 11.65
N ASP A 46 -9.64 -3.09 10.61
CA ASP A 46 -9.95 -3.75 9.34
C ASP A 46 -8.67 -4.25 8.64
N ALA A 47 -7.59 -3.47 8.68
CA ALA A 47 -6.32 -3.85 8.09
C ALA A 47 -5.68 -5.05 8.81
N LEU A 48 -5.80 -5.10 10.15
CA LEU A 48 -5.38 -6.26 10.95
C LEU A 48 -6.21 -7.50 10.61
N ALA A 49 -7.54 -7.38 10.55
CA ALA A 49 -8.43 -8.47 10.18
C ALA A 49 -8.14 -8.98 8.76
N ALA A 50 -7.88 -8.08 7.80
CA ALA A 50 -7.50 -8.42 6.44
C ALA A 50 -6.20 -9.23 6.39
N ARG A 51 -5.19 -8.82 7.16
CA ARG A 51 -3.91 -9.52 7.29
C ARG A 51 -4.09 -10.92 7.86
N ASP A 52 -4.85 -11.05 8.94
CA ASP A 52 -5.05 -12.33 9.61
C ASP A 52 -5.86 -13.30 8.72
N LEU A 53 -6.86 -12.81 7.98
CA LEU A 53 -7.57 -13.59 6.98
C LEU A 53 -6.66 -14.00 5.82
N ALA A 54 -5.82 -13.09 5.30
CA ALA A 54 -4.86 -13.41 4.24
C ALA A 54 -3.89 -14.52 4.65
N ARG A 55 -3.44 -14.52 5.90
CA ARG A 55 -2.59 -15.58 6.46
C ARG A 55 -3.33 -16.91 6.54
N LEU A 56 -4.59 -16.89 6.97
CA LEU A 56 -5.43 -18.09 7.06
C LEU A 56 -5.72 -18.69 5.67
N GLU A 57 -6.02 -17.85 4.68
CA GLU A 57 -6.31 -18.26 3.30
C GLU A 57 -5.03 -18.60 2.50
N GLY A 58 -3.85 -18.25 3.00
CA GLY A 58 -2.59 -18.40 2.25
C GLY A 58 -2.46 -17.43 1.07
N ASP A 59 -3.20 -16.33 1.05
CA ASP A 59 -3.19 -15.34 -0.04
C ASP A 59 -2.03 -14.34 0.15
N ALA A 60 -0.84 -14.74 -0.34
CA ALA A 60 0.38 -13.94 -0.24
C ALA A 60 0.24 -12.50 -0.78
N PRO A 61 -0.35 -12.26 -1.97
CA PRO A 61 -0.64 -10.90 -2.44
C PRO A 61 -1.49 -10.06 -1.48
N ALA A 62 -2.57 -10.64 -0.92
CA ALA A 62 -3.41 -9.95 0.05
C ALA A 62 -2.64 -9.66 1.35
N LEU A 63 -1.80 -10.58 1.79
CA LEU A 63 -0.97 -10.41 2.99
C LEU A 63 0.03 -9.26 2.83
N VAL A 64 0.71 -9.17 1.69
CA VAL A 64 1.63 -8.06 1.38
C VAL A 64 0.88 -6.72 1.33
N ALA A 65 -0.30 -6.68 0.69
CA ALA A 65 -1.10 -5.47 0.61
C ALA A 65 -1.62 -5.01 1.99
N ALA A 66 -2.03 -5.95 2.86
CA ALA A 66 -2.43 -5.65 4.23
C ALA A 66 -1.26 -5.12 5.07
N ALA A 67 -0.07 -5.74 4.95
CA ALA A 67 1.15 -5.28 5.61
C ALA A 67 1.55 -3.86 5.19
N ALA A 68 1.46 -3.55 3.89
CA ALA A 68 1.73 -2.20 3.38
C ALA A 68 0.73 -1.17 3.93
N LEU A 69 -0.57 -1.49 3.94
CA LEU A 69 -1.60 -0.60 4.50
C LEU A 69 -1.40 -0.36 6.01
N LEU A 70 -1.07 -1.40 6.79
CA LEU A 70 -0.74 -1.24 8.21
C LEU A 70 0.49 -0.34 8.39
N GLY A 71 1.51 -0.50 7.54
CA GLY A 71 2.66 0.40 7.51
C GLY A 71 2.27 1.86 7.34
N GLU A 72 1.40 2.17 6.39
CA GLU A 72 0.89 3.53 6.18
C GLU A 72 0.09 4.05 7.38
N LEU A 73 -0.79 3.23 7.95
CA LEU A 73 -1.63 3.62 9.09
C LEU A 73 -0.76 3.96 10.32
N HIS A 74 0.26 3.15 10.61
CA HIS A 74 1.23 3.46 11.66
C HIS A 74 2.03 4.72 11.37
N LEU A 75 2.40 4.97 10.11
CA LEU A 75 3.09 6.22 9.73
C LEU A 75 2.20 7.45 9.96
N SER A 76 0.92 7.36 9.62
CA SER A 76 -0.07 8.42 9.91
C SER A 76 -0.32 8.61 11.40
N ALA A 77 -0.09 7.59 12.22
CA ALA A 77 -0.16 7.69 13.68
C ALA A 77 1.15 8.17 14.32
N ALA A 78 2.15 8.57 13.53
CA ALA A 78 3.50 8.92 13.98
C ALA A 78 4.23 7.77 14.74
N GLU A 79 3.96 6.53 14.33
CA GLU A 79 4.55 5.30 14.89
C GLU A 79 5.48 4.58 13.88
N PRO A 80 6.56 5.23 13.39
CA PRO A 80 7.34 4.71 12.27
C PRO A 80 8.04 3.37 12.58
N ARG A 81 8.32 3.07 13.85
CA ARG A 81 8.87 1.75 14.24
C ARG A 81 7.83 0.63 14.10
N LEU A 82 6.58 0.88 14.48
CA LEU A 82 5.50 -0.09 14.28
C LEU A 82 5.22 -0.29 12.79
N ALA A 83 5.34 0.77 11.99
CA ALA A 83 5.30 0.65 10.54
C ALA A 83 6.38 -0.31 10.00
N LEU A 84 7.64 -0.17 10.44
CA LEU A 84 8.71 -1.09 10.04
C LEU A 84 8.42 -2.55 10.42
N HIS A 85 7.85 -2.78 11.62
CA HIS A 85 7.45 -4.11 12.05
C HIS A 85 6.35 -4.71 11.16
N ALA A 86 5.31 -3.94 10.84
CA ALA A 86 4.25 -4.39 9.94
C ALA A 86 4.79 -4.72 8.53
N LEU A 87 5.66 -3.87 7.99
CA LEU A 87 6.24 -4.02 6.65
C LEU A 87 7.20 -5.21 6.54
N ALA A 88 7.85 -5.60 7.64
CA ALA A 88 8.76 -6.75 7.66
C ALA A 88 8.07 -8.06 7.27
N GLU A 89 6.78 -8.22 7.59
CA GLU A 89 6.01 -9.40 7.19
C GLU A 89 5.86 -9.48 5.67
N GLY A 90 5.50 -8.38 5.00
CA GLY A 90 5.42 -8.33 3.54
C GLY A 90 6.77 -8.62 2.86
N LEU A 91 7.88 -8.15 3.44
CA LEU A 91 9.22 -8.49 2.95
C LEU A 91 9.53 -9.98 3.12
N LYS A 92 9.12 -10.56 4.26
CA LYS A 92 9.35 -11.98 4.53
C LYS A 92 8.57 -12.88 3.58
N VAL A 93 7.36 -12.49 3.19
CA VAL A 93 6.59 -13.19 2.16
C VAL A 93 7.40 -13.26 0.86
N ALA A 94 7.89 -12.13 0.36
CA ALA A 94 8.69 -12.09 -0.87
C ALA A 94 9.97 -12.94 -0.78
N GLU A 95 10.64 -12.91 0.38
CA GLU A 95 11.83 -13.76 0.63
C GLU A 95 11.49 -15.26 0.56
N VAL A 96 10.41 -15.69 1.21
CA VAL A 96 10.01 -17.10 1.29
C VAL A 96 9.49 -17.62 -0.05
N THR A 97 8.80 -16.78 -0.84
CA THR A 97 8.33 -17.14 -2.18
C THR A 97 9.40 -17.03 -3.25
N GLY A 98 10.57 -16.45 -2.94
CA GLY A 98 11.62 -16.18 -3.92
C GLY A 98 11.26 -15.09 -4.93
N GLU A 99 10.23 -14.29 -4.64
CA GLU A 99 9.75 -13.22 -5.50
C GLU A 99 10.42 -11.88 -5.18
N ALA A 100 10.41 -10.96 -6.14
CA ALA A 100 10.82 -9.59 -5.87
C ALA A 100 9.82 -8.93 -4.92
N ALA A 101 10.33 -8.24 -3.89
CA ALA A 101 9.47 -7.44 -3.00
C ALA A 101 8.63 -6.42 -3.79
N ASP A 102 7.35 -6.34 -3.43
CA ASP A 102 6.36 -5.47 -4.04
C ASP A 102 6.79 -3.99 -4.03
N ALA A 103 6.51 -3.28 -5.12
CA ALA A 103 6.95 -1.89 -5.29
C ALA A 103 6.26 -0.94 -4.31
N TYR A 104 4.98 -1.17 -4.02
CA TYR A 104 4.21 -0.34 -3.09
C TYR A 104 4.70 -0.55 -1.66
N LEU A 105 4.91 -1.81 -1.24
CA LEU A 105 5.52 -2.16 0.05
C LEU A 105 6.87 -1.46 0.25
N LEU A 106 7.74 -1.47 -0.77
CA LEU A 106 9.03 -0.79 -0.72
C LEU A 106 8.90 0.73 -0.60
N ALA A 107 7.94 1.34 -1.28
CA ALA A 107 7.70 2.78 -1.19
C ALA A 107 7.28 3.20 0.23
N VAL A 108 6.37 2.44 0.86
CA VAL A 108 5.97 2.68 2.26
C VAL A 108 7.15 2.44 3.22
N LEU A 109 7.97 1.43 2.96
CA LEU A 109 9.18 1.16 3.73
C LEU A 109 10.18 2.31 3.66
N ALA A 110 10.36 2.93 2.50
CA ALA A 110 11.23 4.10 2.37
C ALA A 110 10.75 5.26 3.25
N LEU A 111 9.45 5.55 3.27
CA LEU A 111 8.87 6.58 4.15
C LEU A 111 9.09 6.25 5.64
N ALA A 112 8.91 5.00 6.04
CA ALA A 112 9.17 4.57 7.41
C ALA A 112 10.66 4.71 7.79
N GLN A 113 11.57 4.31 6.90
CA GLN A 113 13.01 4.44 7.10
C GLN A 113 13.47 5.90 7.23
N ALA A 114 12.89 6.80 6.45
CA ALA A 114 13.17 8.23 6.55
C ALA A 114 12.77 8.77 7.94
N ARG A 115 11.58 8.41 8.42
CA ARG A 115 11.06 8.85 9.73
C ARG A 115 11.83 8.30 10.94
N VAL A 116 12.48 7.14 10.83
CA VAL A 116 13.36 6.61 11.91
C VAL A 116 14.80 7.13 11.84
N GLY A 117 15.10 8.09 10.94
CA GLY A 117 16.42 8.73 10.86
C GLY A 117 17.43 8.01 9.98
N SER A 118 16.99 7.25 8.97
CA SER A 118 17.87 6.57 8.00
C SER A 118 17.67 7.10 6.57
N PRO A 119 17.95 8.40 6.28
CA PRO A 119 17.61 9.04 5.01
C PRO A 119 18.31 8.41 3.79
N SER A 120 19.59 8.02 3.90
CA SER A 120 20.31 7.37 2.79
C SER A 120 19.72 5.99 2.45
N LYS A 121 19.32 5.23 3.48
CA LYS A 121 18.67 3.92 3.29
C LYS A 121 17.26 4.08 2.69
N ALA A 122 16.54 5.09 3.15
CA ALA A 122 15.23 5.45 2.61
C ALA A 122 15.32 5.77 1.11
N ALA A 123 16.28 6.60 0.71
CA ALA A 123 16.48 6.96 -0.70
C ALA A 123 16.77 5.73 -1.58
N LEU A 124 17.71 4.87 -1.18
CA LEU A 124 18.00 3.62 -1.91
C LEU A 124 16.79 2.69 -1.99
N THR A 125 15.97 2.63 -0.93
CA THR A 125 14.75 1.82 -0.92
C THR A 125 13.68 2.42 -1.84
N ALA A 126 13.53 3.74 -1.85
CA ALA A 126 12.60 4.45 -2.74
C ALA A 126 13.01 4.32 -4.21
N GLU A 127 14.31 4.39 -4.54
CA GLU A 127 14.80 4.13 -5.90
C GLU A 127 14.47 2.72 -6.36
N LYS A 128 14.64 1.71 -5.50
CA LYS A 128 14.24 0.32 -5.80
C LYS A 128 12.73 0.19 -6.02
N ALA A 129 11.92 0.87 -5.21
CA ALA A 129 10.48 0.93 -5.43
C ALA A 129 10.16 1.56 -6.79
N LEU A 130 10.84 2.65 -7.14
CA LEU A 130 10.63 3.39 -8.38
C LEU A 130 10.98 2.57 -9.63
N ILE A 131 12.05 1.78 -9.58
CA ILE A 131 12.45 0.86 -10.66
C ILE A 131 11.38 -0.20 -10.92
N ARG A 132 10.68 -0.65 -9.87
CA ARG A 132 9.68 -1.73 -9.95
C ARG A 132 8.26 -1.22 -10.21
N ALA A 133 8.00 0.04 -9.92
CA ALA A 133 6.66 0.61 -10.01
C ALA A 133 6.27 0.90 -11.46
N ALA A 134 5.03 0.54 -11.82
CA ALA A 134 4.44 0.96 -13.08
C ALA A 134 4.25 2.49 -13.12
N LEU A 135 4.28 3.08 -14.33
CA LEU A 135 3.98 4.49 -14.55
C LEU A 135 2.58 4.82 -14.05
N GLY A 136 2.42 5.95 -13.36
CA GLY A 136 1.13 6.39 -12.82
C GLY A 136 0.59 5.52 -11.67
N SER A 137 1.38 4.59 -11.13
CA SER A 137 0.93 3.74 -10.03
C SER A 137 1.06 4.43 -8.66
N PRO A 138 0.23 4.09 -7.67
CA PRO A 138 0.40 4.62 -6.32
C PRO A 138 1.80 4.34 -5.71
N ALA A 139 2.42 3.22 -6.09
CA ALA A 139 3.78 2.87 -5.65
C ALA A 139 4.82 3.89 -6.14
N ARG A 140 4.71 4.26 -7.42
CA ARG A 140 5.59 5.26 -8.03
C ARG A 140 5.41 6.63 -7.39
N VAL A 141 4.16 7.04 -7.16
CA VAL A 141 3.83 8.30 -6.48
C VAL A 141 4.46 8.34 -5.08
N LEU A 142 4.31 7.29 -4.26
CA LEU A 142 4.93 7.25 -2.93
C LEU A 142 6.46 7.22 -2.99
N ALA A 143 7.05 6.47 -3.92
CA ALA A 143 8.50 6.41 -4.07
C ALA A 143 9.08 7.79 -4.42
N LEU A 144 8.42 8.53 -5.33
CA LEU A 144 8.82 9.90 -5.67
C LEU A 144 8.69 10.85 -4.47
N ARG A 145 7.63 10.72 -3.66
CA ARG A 145 7.49 11.49 -2.41
C ARG A 145 8.59 11.18 -1.41
N ALA A 146 8.93 9.90 -1.22
CA ALA A 146 10.01 9.48 -0.34
C ALA A 146 11.39 10.02 -0.75
N LEU A 147 11.57 10.32 -2.04
CA LEU A 147 12.76 10.98 -2.60
C LEU A 147 12.70 12.52 -2.54
N GLY A 148 11.64 13.12 -2.01
CA GLY A 148 11.43 14.57 -2.03
C GLY A 148 11.06 15.15 -3.40
N ARG A 149 10.77 14.29 -4.39
CA ARG A 149 10.44 14.68 -5.78
C ARG A 149 8.95 15.00 -5.93
N HIS A 150 8.46 15.94 -5.13
CA HIS A 150 7.02 16.21 -4.97
C HIS A 150 6.31 16.64 -6.25
N GLU A 151 6.94 17.45 -7.11
CA GLU A 151 6.34 17.85 -8.40
C GLU A 151 6.19 16.68 -9.37
N GLU A 152 7.16 15.78 -9.39
CA GLU A 152 7.09 14.56 -10.20
C GLU A 152 6.01 13.63 -9.68
N ALA A 153 5.92 13.47 -8.36
CA ALA A 153 4.87 12.68 -7.73
C ALA A 153 3.46 13.22 -8.07
N ARG A 154 3.28 14.54 -8.10
CA ARG A 154 2.01 15.18 -8.50
C ARG A 154 1.66 14.89 -9.97
N ARG A 155 2.62 15.05 -10.88
CA ARG A 155 2.42 14.77 -12.30
C ARG A 155 2.08 13.29 -12.54
N ASP A 156 2.85 12.39 -11.93
CA ASP A 156 2.65 10.94 -12.07
C ASP A 156 1.28 10.51 -11.52
N ALA A 157 0.86 11.08 -10.38
CA ALA A 157 -0.48 10.85 -9.84
C ALA A 157 -1.59 11.33 -10.80
N ALA A 158 -1.44 12.52 -11.40
CA ALA A 158 -2.41 13.04 -12.35
C ALA A 158 -2.49 12.19 -13.63
N GLU A 159 -1.34 11.78 -14.18
CA GLU A 159 -1.27 10.91 -15.37
C GLU A 159 -1.87 9.53 -15.10
N GLY A 160 -1.62 8.97 -13.91
CA GLY A 160 -2.16 7.68 -13.48
C GLY A 160 -3.61 7.73 -12.97
N GLY A 161 -4.20 8.91 -12.87
CA GLY A 161 -5.52 9.10 -12.25
C GLY A 161 -5.57 8.65 -10.79
N VAL A 162 -4.46 8.76 -10.05
CA VAL A 162 -4.37 8.36 -8.63
C VAL A 162 -4.98 9.46 -7.75
N GLY A 163 -6.09 9.15 -7.09
CA GLY A 163 -6.78 10.07 -6.19
C GLY A 163 -6.02 10.29 -4.88
N ALA A 164 -6.10 11.49 -4.31
CA ALA A 164 -5.46 11.80 -3.03
C ALA A 164 -5.98 10.90 -1.90
N GLU A 165 -7.25 10.49 -1.99
CA GLU A 165 -7.96 9.64 -1.05
C GLU A 165 -7.39 8.22 -0.99
N PHE A 166 -6.62 7.77 -1.99
CA PHE A 166 -5.96 6.47 -1.95
C PHE A 166 -4.95 6.39 -0.79
N PHE A 167 -4.19 7.46 -0.55
CA PHE A 167 -3.16 7.50 0.48
C PHE A 167 -3.76 7.73 1.87
N VAL A 168 -3.18 7.12 2.90
CA VAL A 168 -3.43 7.55 4.28
C VAL A 168 -2.81 8.95 4.45
N ALA A 169 -3.49 9.84 5.17
CA ALA A 169 -3.01 11.21 5.37
C ALA A 169 -1.60 11.20 5.99
N GLU A 170 -0.72 12.07 5.51
CA GLU A 170 0.59 12.25 6.10
C GLU A 170 0.42 13.07 7.40
N ALA A 171 0.88 12.50 8.54
CA ALA A 171 1.07 13.23 9.79
C ALA A 171 2.41 13.99 9.79
#